data_AF-I6M490-F1
#
_entry.id   AF-I6M490-F1
#
_cell.length_a   1.000
_cell.length_b   1.000
_cell.length_c   1.000
_cell.angle_alpha   90.00
_cell.angle_beta   90.00
_cell.angle_gamma   90.00
#
_symmetry.space_group_name_H-M   'P 1'
#
loop_
_entity.id
_entity.type
_entity.pdbx_description
1 polymer ?
#
loop_
_entity_poly.entity_id
_entity_poly.type
_entity_poly.pdbx_seq_one_letter_code
_entity_poly.pdbx_strand_id
1 'polypeptide(L)'
;GRTTRGDSAKDRQARTKASDVKETGVVIDLMHVMKADGFDVSLFFRDIVSPPEDESELGLQLEPCDKLEDLQKRVRAKEQKKRAMARLSLCLGEGLNVAVGVYATAVQARKPAPVRLYRETNEPVRSKTRTFHTQTGSLLLPSEIKKAQVYGKKQIVMERDEVDAIKKFDDPRLFLIGFKPMEKLKLHHHIRPSVFIYPEEEDVKGSACLFSALLKKCSERNIFALCRCISRRNYPPRFVALVPQLEDVDEGKVQITPPGFNVIYLPYADDLRTLDPPRCPPASQMQVDKMKEIVYKLRFKYRSDA
;
A
#
# COMPACT_ATOMS: atom_id res chain seq x y z
N GLY A 1 -6.53 -43.92 -24.97
CA GLY A 1 -7.30 -42.92 -25.74
C GLY A 1 -8.76 -42.98 -25.34
N ARG A 2 -9.27 -41.95 -24.65
CA ARG A 2 -10.71 -41.69 -24.49
C ARG A 2 -10.93 -40.22 -24.80
N THR A 3 -11.21 -39.93 -26.06
CA THR A 3 -11.72 -38.64 -26.54
C THR A 3 -13.18 -38.54 -26.11
N THR A 4 -13.44 -37.95 -24.94
CA THR A 4 -14.77 -37.44 -24.60
C THR A 4 -15.06 -36.25 -25.51
N ARG A 5 -15.78 -36.48 -26.60
CA ARG A 5 -16.40 -35.41 -27.40
C ARG A 5 -17.33 -34.63 -26.48
N GLY A 6 -16.93 -33.42 -26.09
CA GLY A 6 -17.76 -32.50 -25.33
C GLY A 6 -19.06 -32.20 -26.07
N ASP A 7 -20.15 -32.05 -25.33
CA ASP A 7 -21.47 -31.71 -25.85
C ASP A 7 -21.46 -30.24 -26.33
N SER A 8 -21.22 -30.04 -27.63
CA SER A 8 -21.02 -28.71 -28.23
C SER A 8 -22.15 -27.71 -27.94
N ALA A 9 -23.38 -28.19 -27.68
CA ALA A 9 -24.51 -27.36 -27.31
C ALA A 9 -24.33 -26.76 -25.91
N LYS A 10 -23.87 -27.55 -24.94
CA LYS A 10 -23.60 -27.09 -23.56
C LYS A 10 -22.41 -26.15 -23.50
N ASP A 11 -21.37 -26.40 -24.30
CA ASP A 11 -20.20 -25.52 -24.38
C ASP A 11 -20.58 -24.14 -24.91
N ARG A 12 -21.41 -24.09 -25.96
CA ARG A 12 -21.92 -22.82 -26.50
C ARG A 12 -22.80 -22.11 -25.48
N GLN A 13 -23.70 -22.83 -24.81
CA GLN A 13 -24.58 -22.26 -23.79
C GLN A 13 -23.78 -21.68 -22.61
N ALA A 14 -22.73 -22.38 -22.15
CA ALA A 14 -21.85 -21.90 -21.08
C ALA A 14 -21.11 -20.62 -21.47
N ARG A 15 -20.59 -20.54 -22.70
CA ARG A 15 -19.92 -19.33 -23.23
C ARG A 15 -20.88 -18.14 -23.32
N THR A 16 -22.09 -18.35 -23.85
CA THR A 16 -23.12 -17.30 -23.89
C THR A 16 -23.46 -16.84 -22.48
N LYS A 17 -23.71 -17.77 -21.55
CA LYS A 17 -24.04 -17.40 -20.18
C LYS A 17 -22.91 -16.66 -19.46
N ALA A 18 -21.66 -17.04 -19.69
CA ALA A 18 -20.50 -16.33 -19.15
C ALA A 18 -20.43 -14.89 -19.70
N SER A 19 -20.72 -14.67 -20.99
CA SER A 19 -20.81 -13.34 -21.59
C SER A 19 -21.93 -12.51 -20.92
N ASP A 20 -23.14 -13.07 -20.80
CA ASP A 20 -24.26 -12.39 -20.17
C ASP A 20 -23.94 -11.97 -18.72
N VAL A 21 -23.24 -12.85 -17.98
CA VAL A 21 -22.84 -12.57 -16.59
C VAL A 21 -21.77 -11.48 -16.53
N LYS A 22 -20.81 -11.45 -17.47
CA LYS A 22 -19.82 -10.36 -17.57
C LYS A 22 -20.50 -9.01 -17.85
N GLU A 23 -21.52 -8.99 -18.72
CA GLU A 23 -22.27 -7.77 -19.03
C GLU A 23 -23.01 -7.20 -17.80
N THR A 24 -23.39 -8.05 -16.84
CA THR A 24 -23.95 -7.61 -15.56
C THR A 24 -22.92 -7.05 -14.58
N GLY A 25 -21.64 -6.99 -14.95
CA GLY A 25 -20.54 -6.48 -14.12
C GLY A 25 -19.97 -7.51 -13.14
N VAL A 26 -20.31 -8.80 -13.31
CA VAL A 26 -19.75 -9.89 -12.49
C VAL A 26 -18.41 -10.32 -13.06
N VAL A 27 -17.39 -10.32 -12.21
CA VAL A 27 -16.05 -10.80 -12.54
C VAL A 27 -15.99 -12.32 -12.32
N ILE A 28 -15.56 -13.04 -13.36
CA ILE A 28 -15.36 -14.49 -13.36
C ILE A 28 -13.87 -14.79 -13.29
N ASP A 29 -13.42 -15.33 -12.16
CA ASP A 29 -12.05 -15.74 -11.92
C ASP A 29 -11.88 -17.26 -11.87
N LEU A 30 -10.88 -17.78 -12.59
CA LEU A 30 -10.56 -19.20 -12.59
C LEU A 30 -9.52 -19.54 -11.53
N MET A 31 -9.86 -20.49 -10.65
CA MET A 31 -8.97 -21.08 -9.64
C MET A 31 -8.73 -22.54 -10.00
N HIS A 32 -7.95 -22.79 -11.05
CA HIS A 32 -7.70 -24.14 -11.54
C HIS A 32 -6.58 -24.84 -10.77
N VAL A 33 -6.78 -26.14 -10.52
CA VAL A 33 -5.88 -27.01 -9.76
C VAL A 33 -5.24 -28.01 -10.72
N MET A 34 -4.00 -28.42 -10.45
CA MET A 34 -3.30 -29.34 -11.33
C MET A 34 -4.02 -30.68 -11.48
N LYS A 35 -4.21 -31.06 -12.74
CA LYS A 35 -4.73 -32.37 -13.16
C LYS A 35 -3.55 -33.23 -13.64
N ALA A 36 -3.70 -34.56 -13.57
CA ALA A 36 -2.67 -35.51 -14.00
C ALA A 36 -2.15 -35.30 -15.43
N ASP A 37 -2.99 -34.81 -16.35
CA ASP A 37 -2.64 -34.53 -17.76
C ASP A 37 -2.31 -33.04 -18.01
N GLY A 38 -2.13 -32.25 -16.95
CA GLY A 38 -2.06 -30.79 -17.02
C GLY A 38 -3.44 -30.12 -17.13
N PHE A 39 -3.46 -28.80 -16.96
CA PHE A 39 -4.67 -27.98 -17.11
C PHE A 39 -4.42 -26.90 -18.17
N ASP A 40 -5.08 -27.03 -19.32
CA ASP A 40 -4.96 -26.06 -20.42
C ASP A 40 -6.18 -25.14 -20.45
N VAL A 41 -5.95 -23.87 -20.11
CA VAL A 41 -6.95 -22.79 -20.07
C VAL A 41 -7.46 -22.47 -21.48
N SER A 42 -6.63 -22.67 -22.51
CA SER A 42 -6.94 -22.30 -23.89
C SER A 42 -8.06 -23.14 -24.52
N LEU A 43 -8.28 -24.35 -24.02
CA LEU A 43 -9.27 -25.29 -24.55
C LEU A 43 -10.71 -24.80 -24.37
N PHE A 44 -11.01 -24.12 -23.25
CA PHE A 44 -12.39 -23.75 -22.91
C PHE A 44 -12.50 -22.46 -22.10
N PHE A 45 -11.68 -22.31 -21.06
CA PHE A 45 -11.86 -21.25 -20.06
C PHE A 45 -11.39 -19.87 -20.52
N ARG A 46 -10.53 -19.76 -21.55
CA ARG A 46 -10.08 -18.47 -22.09
C ARG A 46 -11.22 -17.51 -22.41
N ASP A 47 -12.33 -18.03 -22.95
CA ASP A 47 -13.46 -17.19 -23.36
C ASP A 47 -14.46 -16.94 -22.19
N ILE A 48 -14.33 -17.69 -21.10
CA ILE A 48 -15.20 -17.64 -19.91
C ILE A 48 -14.64 -16.73 -18.83
N VAL A 49 -13.33 -16.74 -18.61
CA VAL A 49 -12.66 -15.93 -17.58
C VAL A 49 -12.72 -14.46 -17.99
N SER A 50 -12.86 -13.57 -17.00
CA SER A 50 -12.86 -12.13 -17.25
C SER A 50 -11.46 -11.66 -17.65
N PRO A 51 -11.34 -10.69 -18.57
CA PRO A 51 -10.04 -10.16 -18.94
C PRO A 51 -9.34 -9.62 -17.67
N PRO A 52 -8.02 -9.84 -17.54
CA PRO A 52 -7.27 -9.33 -16.40
C PRO A 52 -7.30 -7.79 -16.40
N GLU A 53 -7.40 -7.19 -15.21
CA GLU A 53 -7.32 -5.73 -15.06
C GLU A 53 -5.91 -5.23 -15.42
N ASP A 54 -4.86 -6.00 -15.11
CA ASP A 54 -3.45 -5.66 -15.37
C ASP A 54 -2.60 -6.89 -15.78
N GLU A 55 -1.40 -6.68 -16.34
CA GLU A 55 -0.46 -7.76 -16.75
C GLU A 55 -0.16 -8.78 -15.65
N SER A 56 -0.16 -8.35 -14.38
CA SER A 56 0.05 -9.23 -13.22
C SER A 56 -1.07 -10.26 -13.01
N GLU A 57 -2.31 -9.94 -13.42
CA GLU A 57 -3.44 -10.86 -13.31
C GLU A 57 -3.46 -11.89 -14.44
N LEU A 58 -2.86 -11.57 -15.59
CA LEU A 58 -2.72 -12.48 -16.72
C LEU A 58 -1.92 -13.73 -16.33
N GLY A 59 -0.84 -13.56 -15.55
CA GLY A 59 -0.02 -14.67 -15.05
C GLY A 59 -0.80 -15.64 -14.15
N LEU A 60 -1.61 -15.10 -13.24
CA LEU A 60 -2.42 -15.86 -12.28
C LEU A 60 -3.50 -16.73 -12.94
N GLN A 61 -3.99 -16.33 -14.12
CA GLN A 61 -5.03 -17.06 -14.83
C GLN A 61 -4.47 -18.26 -15.61
N LEU A 62 -3.17 -18.28 -15.94
CA LEU A 62 -2.58 -19.24 -16.88
C LEU A 62 -2.07 -20.54 -16.24
N GLU A 63 -1.56 -20.51 -15.01
CA GLU A 63 -0.91 -21.69 -14.40
C GLU A 63 -1.76 -22.39 -13.34
N PRO A 64 -1.84 -23.73 -13.34
CA PRO A 64 -2.60 -24.46 -12.32
C PRO A 64 -1.93 -24.37 -10.95
N CYS A 65 -2.75 -24.42 -9.89
CA CYS A 65 -2.24 -24.54 -8.52
C CYS A 65 -1.90 -26.00 -8.19
N ASP A 66 -0.69 -26.23 -7.68
CA ASP A 66 -0.23 -27.56 -7.26
C ASP A 66 -0.40 -27.77 -5.75
N LYS A 67 -0.23 -26.71 -4.96
CA LYS A 67 -0.31 -26.75 -3.49
C LYS A 67 -1.47 -25.91 -2.96
N LEU A 68 -1.96 -26.29 -1.78
CA LEU A 68 -3.00 -25.53 -1.07
C LEU A 68 -2.52 -24.11 -0.72
N GLU A 69 -1.24 -23.95 -0.37
CA GLU A 69 -0.65 -22.64 -0.07
C GLU A 69 -0.73 -21.69 -1.27
N ASP A 70 -0.45 -22.20 -2.46
CA ASP A 70 -0.48 -21.41 -3.70
C ASP A 70 -1.91 -21.02 -4.07
N LEU A 71 -2.86 -21.95 -3.89
CA LEU A 71 -4.28 -21.68 -4.06
C LEU A 71 -4.77 -20.61 -3.08
N GLN A 72 -4.38 -20.68 -1.81
CA GLN A 72 -4.74 -19.68 -0.81
C GLN A 72 -4.17 -18.30 -1.15
N LYS A 73 -2.91 -18.22 -1.58
CA LYS A 73 -2.29 -16.96 -2.03
C LYS A 73 -3.04 -16.36 -3.22
N ARG A 74 -3.38 -17.18 -4.21
CA ARG A 74 -4.13 -16.74 -5.39
C ARG A 74 -5.54 -16.25 -5.05
N VAL A 75 -6.24 -16.96 -4.16
CA VAL A 75 -7.56 -16.53 -3.67
C VAL A 75 -7.46 -15.20 -2.95
N ARG A 76 -6.50 -15.03 -2.02
CA ARG A 76 -6.30 -13.76 -1.30
C ARG A 76 -5.96 -12.60 -2.23
N ALA A 77 -5.13 -12.84 -3.24
CA ALA A 77 -4.74 -11.83 -4.22
C ALA A 77 -5.95 -11.28 -5.00
N LYS A 78 -6.96 -12.12 -5.27
CA LYS A 78 -8.18 -11.71 -5.99
C LYS A 78 -9.33 -11.26 -5.09
N GLU A 79 -9.42 -11.81 -3.87
CA GLU A 79 -10.45 -11.44 -2.90
C GLU A 79 -10.31 -9.96 -2.48
N GLN A 80 -9.07 -9.49 -2.30
CA GLN A 80 -8.80 -8.14 -1.84
C GLN A 80 -8.61 -7.18 -3.02
N LYS A 81 -9.67 -6.42 -3.35
CA LYS A 81 -9.57 -5.33 -4.32
C LYS A 81 -8.58 -4.26 -3.87
N LYS A 82 -7.83 -3.70 -4.82
CA LYS A 82 -6.91 -2.58 -4.59
C LYS A 82 -7.68 -1.39 -3.99
N ARG A 83 -7.19 -0.86 -2.87
CA ARG A 83 -7.79 0.30 -2.19
C ARG A 83 -6.76 1.41 -2.01
N ALA A 84 -6.88 2.47 -2.82
CA ALA A 84 -6.08 3.67 -2.65
C ALA A 84 -6.46 4.37 -1.33
N MET A 85 -5.47 4.70 -0.52
CA MET A 85 -5.62 5.55 0.68
C MET A 85 -5.86 7.01 0.31
N ALA A 86 -5.20 7.46 -0.76
CA ALA A 86 -5.29 8.81 -1.29
C ALA A 86 -4.89 8.80 -2.76
N ARG A 87 -5.41 9.76 -3.53
CA ARG A 87 -4.94 10.07 -4.88
C ARG A 87 -4.25 11.41 -4.83
N LEU A 88 -3.01 11.46 -5.31
CA LEU A 88 -2.15 12.63 -5.26
C LEU A 88 -1.60 12.92 -6.66
N SER A 89 -1.29 14.19 -6.91
CA SER A 89 -0.53 14.57 -8.09
C SER A 89 0.97 14.57 -7.77
N LEU A 90 1.75 13.84 -8.55
CA LEU A 90 3.21 13.87 -8.57
C LEU A 90 3.67 14.92 -9.58
N CYS A 91 4.13 16.07 -9.08
CA CYS A 91 4.63 17.19 -9.87
C CYS A 91 6.14 17.01 -10.10
N LEU A 92 6.56 16.83 -11.35
CA LEU A 92 7.98 16.75 -11.72
C LEU A 92 8.59 18.11 -12.06
N GLY A 93 7.75 19.09 -12.41
CA GLY A 93 8.13 20.45 -12.80
C GLY A 93 6.90 21.29 -13.15
N GLU A 94 7.11 22.50 -13.65
CA GLU A 94 6.01 23.37 -14.08
C GLU A 94 5.25 22.74 -15.26
N GLY A 95 3.97 22.42 -15.03
CA GLY A 95 3.08 21.82 -16.04
C GLY A 95 3.18 20.29 -16.20
N LEU A 96 4.15 19.61 -15.57
CA LEU A 96 4.30 18.15 -15.67
C LEU A 96 3.81 17.46 -14.39
N ASN A 97 2.58 16.94 -14.46
CA ASN A 97 1.89 16.29 -13.35
C ASN A 97 1.49 14.86 -13.72
N VAL A 98 1.76 13.92 -12.82
CA VAL A 98 1.36 12.51 -12.94
C VAL A 98 0.35 12.20 -11.85
N ALA A 99 -0.79 11.63 -12.20
CA ALA A 99 -1.73 11.16 -11.19
C ALA A 99 -1.23 9.84 -10.59
N VAL A 100 -1.16 9.77 -9.26
CA VAL A 100 -0.71 8.56 -8.55
C VAL A 100 -1.66 8.21 -7.41
N GLY A 101 -2.00 6.93 -7.33
CA GLY A 101 -2.67 6.32 -6.20
C GLY A 101 -1.64 5.96 -5.12
N VAL A 102 -1.97 6.26 -3.86
CA VAL A 102 -1.15 5.90 -2.70
C VAL A 102 -1.81 4.71 -2.01
N TYR A 103 -1.09 3.60 -1.88
CA TYR A 103 -1.57 2.34 -1.30
C TYR A 103 -0.76 2.00 -0.05
N ALA A 104 -1.42 1.52 1.00
CA ALA A 104 -0.72 0.90 2.13
C ALA A 104 -0.60 -0.60 1.88
N THR A 105 0.62 -1.07 1.63
CA THR A 105 0.94 -2.49 1.46
C THR A 105 1.01 -3.23 2.80
N ALA A 106 1.40 -2.53 3.86
CA ALA A 106 1.46 -3.07 5.22
C ALA A 106 0.71 -2.15 6.19
N VAL A 107 -0.31 -2.70 6.85
CA VAL A 107 -1.07 -2.00 7.88
C VAL A 107 -1.02 -2.82 9.17
N GLN A 108 -0.76 -2.15 10.28
CA GLN A 108 -0.78 -2.79 11.59
C GLN A 108 -2.20 -3.31 11.89
N ALA A 109 -2.35 -4.63 11.97
CA ALA A 109 -3.59 -5.25 12.42
C ALA A 109 -3.79 -4.94 13.91
N ARG A 110 -4.89 -4.27 14.25
CA ARG A 110 -5.26 -3.92 15.63
C ARG A 110 -6.54 -4.63 16.01
N LYS A 111 -6.67 -4.97 17.30
CA LYS A 111 -7.92 -5.48 17.86
C LYS A 111 -9.04 -4.45 17.58
N PRO A 112 -10.18 -4.86 17.01
CA PRO A 112 -11.31 -3.96 16.80
C PRO A 112 -11.74 -3.27 18.10
N ALA A 113 -12.13 -2.00 17.99
CA ALA A 113 -12.62 -1.25 19.15
C ALA A 113 -13.93 -1.88 19.68
N PRO A 114 -14.16 -1.86 21.01
CA PRO A 114 -15.39 -2.39 21.57
C PRO A 114 -16.62 -1.58 21.10
N VAL A 115 -17.71 -2.28 20.81
CA VAL A 115 -19.01 -1.68 20.48
C VAL A 115 -19.86 -1.65 21.74
N ARG A 116 -20.47 -0.49 22.05
CA ARG A 116 -21.39 -0.36 23.18
C ARG A 116 -22.74 -0.98 22.82
N LEU A 117 -23.26 -1.84 23.69
CA LEU A 117 -24.53 -2.54 23.48
C LEU A 117 -25.53 -2.17 24.57
N TYR A 118 -26.82 -2.23 24.24
CA TYR A 118 -27.90 -2.13 25.22
C TYR A 118 -27.98 -3.44 26.01
N ARG A 119 -28.10 -3.36 27.34
CA ARG A 119 -27.98 -4.53 28.24
C ARG A 119 -29.00 -5.63 27.94
N GLU A 120 -30.23 -5.26 27.60
CA GLU A 120 -31.34 -6.22 27.50
C GLU A 120 -31.52 -6.76 26.07
N THR A 121 -31.27 -5.93 25.05
CA THR A 121 -31.47 -6.30 23.64
C THR A 121 -30.18 -6.68 22.92
N ASN A 122 -29.01 -6.42 23.52
CA ASN A 122 -27.70 -6.54 22.89
C ASN A 122 -27.53 -5.71 21.59
N GLU A 123 -28.38 -4.71 21.38
CA GLU A 123 -28.31 -3.87 20.18
C GLU A 123 -27.24 -2.78 20.32
N PRO A 124 -26.54 -2.42 19.22
CA PRO A 124 -25.55 -1.34 19.23
C PRO A 124 -26.14 0.02 19.61
N VAL A 125 -25.49 0.71 20.54
CA VAL A 125 -25.89 2.04 21.02
C VAL A 125 -25.11 3.14 20.29
N ARG A 126 -25.84 4.16 19.79
CA ARG A 126 -25.23 5.34 19.16
C ARG A 126 -24.78 6.36 20.21
N SER A 127 -23.49 6.67 20.24
CA SER A 127 -22.94 7.74 21.07
C SER A 127 -23.10 9.11 20.39
N LYS A 128 -23.65 10.10 21.09
CA LYS A 128 -23.69 11.51 20.66
C LYS A 128 -22.91 12.35 21.68
N THR A 129 -21.84 12.99 21.25
CA THR A 129 -21.03 13.89 22.09
C THR A 129 -21.42 15.33 21.80
N ARG A 130 -21.75 16.09 22.85
CA ARG A 130 -22.08 17.52 22.79
C ARG A 130 -21.28 18.25 23.85
N THR A 131 -20.85 19.47 23.54
CA THR A 131 -20.07 20.31 24.45
C THR A 131 -20.98 21.43 24.96
N PHE A 132 -21.00 21.68 26.26
CA PHE A 132 -21.87 22.67 26.89
C PHE A 132 -21.07 23.63 27.74
N HIS A 133 -21.57 24.86 27.89
CA HIS A 133 -21.03 25.82 28.83
C HIS A 133 -21.39 25.38 30.26
N THR A 134 -20.41 25.36 31.16
CA THR A 134 -20.58 24.79 32.52
C THR A 134 -21.58 25.56 33.38
N GLN A 135 -21.60 26.90 33.29
CA GLN A 135 -22.51 27.73 34.10
C GLN A 135 -23.92 27.89 33.51
N THR A 136 -24.05 28.09 32.19
CA THR A 136 -25.34 28.36 31.55
C THR A 136 -26.04 27.10 31.03
N GLY A 137 -25.33 25.96 30.93
CA GLY A 137 -25.85 24.73 30.35
C GLY A 137 -26.14 24.81 28.84
N SER A 138 -25.81 25.94 28.20
CA SER A 138 -26.02 26.15 26.77
C SER A 138 -25.10 25.28 25.93
N LEU A 139 -25.59 24.84 24.77
CA LEU A 139 -24.81 24.08 23.80
C LEU A 139 -23.79 25.00 23.14
N LEU A 140 -22.51 24.63 23.19
CA LEU A 140 -21.44 25.41 22.58
C LEU A 140 -21.27 25.05 21.10
N LEU A 141 -21.33 26.07 20.26
CA LEU A 141 -21.04 25.96 18.83
C LEU A 141 -19.53 25.99 18.59
N PRO A 142 -19.02 25.40 17.49
CA PRO A 142 -17.60 25.47 17.15
C PRO A 142 -17.04 26.89 17.05
N SER A 143 -17.87 27.88 16.70
CA SER A 143 -17.51 29.30 16.63
C SER A 143 -17.34 29.98 17.99
N GLU A 144 -17.91 29.39 19.05
CA GLU A 144 -17.81 29.91 20.42
C GLU A 144 -16.59 29.31 21.17
N ILE A 145 -15.92 28.34 20.55
CA ILE A 145 -14.81 27.60 21.15
C ILE A 145 -13.49 28.05 20.52
N LYS A 146 -12.68 28.76 21.31
CA LYS A 146 -11.30 29.10 20.94
C LYS A 146 -10.31 28.06 21.46
N LYS A 147 -9.15 27.95 20.82
CA LYS A 147 -8.03 27.14 21.30
C LYS A 147 -7.06 28.02 22.07
N ALA A 148 -6.53 27.52 23.19
CA ALA A 148 -5.53 28.24 23.95
C ALA A 148 -4.35 27.34 24.30
N GLN A 149 -3.14 27.91 24.26
CA GLN A 149 -1.92 27.30 24.79
C GLN A 149 -1.26 28.29 25.75
N VAL A 150 -0.83 27.79 26.91
CA VAL A 150 -0.22 28.62 27.96
C VAL A 150 1.29 28.35 27.96
N TYR A 151 2.08 29.41 27.79
CA TYR A 151 3.53 29.37 27.87
C TYR A 151 4.00 30.29 28.99
N GLY A 152 4.54 29.71 30.06
CA GLY A 152 4.90 30.44 31.28
C GLY A 152 3.66 31.10 31.91
N LYS A 153 3.64 32.44 31.94
CA LYS A 153 2.51 33.24 32.47
C LYS A 153 1.68 33.92 31.37
N LYS A 154 1.91 33.60 30.10
CA LYS A 154 1.17 34.18 28.97
C LYS A 154 0.25 33.14 28.34
N GLN A 155 -1.02 33.50 28.16
CA GLN A 155 -2.00 32.69 27.44
C GLN A 155 -2.09 33.17 26.00
N ILE A 156 -1.86 32.26 25.06
CA ILE A 156 -1.99 32.52 23.62
C ILE A 156 -3.30 31.87 23.19
N VAL A 157 -4.26 32.70 22.77
CA VAL A 157 -5.57 32.27 22.27
C VAL A 157 -5.55 32.37 20.76
N MET A 158 -6.03 31.32 20.09
CA MET A 158 -6.13 31.20 18.64
C MET A 158 -7.50 30.68 18.25
N GLU A 159 -8.00 31.15 17.12
CA GLU A 159 -9.17 30.56 16.46
C GLU A 159 -8.81 29.20 15.84
N ARG A 160 -9.82 28.37 15.60
CA ARG A 160 -9.60 27.05 14.96
C ARG A 160 -8.96 27.21 13.58
N ASP A 161 -9.38 28.22 12.83
CA ASP A 161 -8.90 28.47 11.47
C ASP A 161 -7.44 28.98 11.46
N GLU A 162 -7.03 29.72 12.49
CA GLU A 162 -5.63 30.12 12.67
C GLU A 162 -4.73 28.91 12.95
N VAL A 163 -5.19 27.97 13.79
CA VAL A 163 -4.46 26.73 14.06
C VAL A 163 -4.30 25.87 12.80
N ASP A 164 -5.30 25.87 11.93
CA ASP A 164 -5.24 25.16 10.65
C ASP A 164 -4.36 25.90 9.63
N ALA A 165 -4.39 27.24 9.61
CA ALA A 165 -3.53 28.06 8.78
C ALA A 165 -2.05 27.90 9.13
N ILE A 166 -1.69 27.79 10.41
CA ILE A 166 -0.31 27.54 10.86
C ILE A 166 0.22 26.20 10.31
N LYS A 167 -0.64 25.21 10.09
CA LYS A 167 -0.27 23.90 9.54
C LYS A 167 -0.31 23.86 8.01
N LYS A 168 -0.82 24.91 7.36
CA LYS A 168 -0.99 24.96 5.91
C LYS A 168 0.29 25.50 5.27
N PHE A 169 0.99 24.64 4.54
CA PHE A 169 2.18 25.01 3.77
C PHE A 169 1.87 25.08 2.28
N ASP A 170 1.37 23.98 1.74
CA ASP A 170 1.12 23.78 0.32
C ASP A 170 -0.10 22.87 0.15
N ASP A 171 -0.62 22.79 -1.07
CA ASP A 171 -1.69 21.86 -1.40
C ASP A 171 -1.21 20.40 -1.41
N PRO A 172 -2.13 19.41 -1.28
CA PRO A 172 -1.77 18.00 -1.27
C PRO A 172 -1.19 17.57 -2.61
N ARG A 173 0.12 17.28 -2.63
CA ARG A 173 0.86 16.80 -3.79
C ARG A 173 2.17 16.15 -3.37
N LEU A 174 2.73 15.37 -4.28
CA LEU A 174 4.11 14.92 -4.25
C LEU A 174 4.90 15.86 -5.17
N PHE A 175 5.74 16.71 -4.59
CA PHE A 175 6.57 17.62 -5.38
C PHE A 175 7.99 17.07 -5.49
N LEU A 176 8.45 16.79 -6.72
CA LEU A 176 9.80 16.32 -6.98
C LEU A 176 10.81 17.44 -6.68
N ILE A 177 11.81 17.12 -5.85
CA ILE A 177 12.92 18.03 -5.55
C ILE A 177 14.13 17.67 -6.40
N GLY A 178 14.37 16.38 -6.62
CA GLY A 178 15.47 15.89 -7.43
C GLY A 178 15.75 14.41 -7.19
N PHE A 179 16.91 13.93 -7.63
CA PHE A 179 17.30 12.53 -7.51
C PHE A 179 18.56 12.38 -6.65
N LYS A 180 18.62 11.30 -5.87
CA LYS A 180 19.79 10.96 -5.04
C LYS A 180 20.17 9.49 -5.22
N PRO A 181 21.47 9.14 -5.10
CA PRO A 181 21.92 7.75 -5.12
C PRO A 181 21.36 6.94 -3.97
N MET A 182 21.06 5.65 -4.22
CA MET A 182 20.52 4.73 -3.22
C MET A 182 21.42 4.57 -1.97
N GLU A 183 22.73 4.70 -2.12
CA GLU A 183 23.71 4.63 -1.03
C GLU A 183 23.49 5.66 0.08
N LYS A 184 22.88 6.82 -0.24
CA LYS A 184 22.57 7.85 0.74
C LYS A 184 21.34 7.52 1.60
N LEU A 185 20.57 6.51 1.22
CA LEU A 185 19.41 6.05 1.96
C LEU A 185 19.83 4.99 2.99
N LYS A 186 19.86 5.38 4.26
CA LYS A 186 20.25 4.48 5.35
C LYS A 186 19.05 3.71 5.89
N LEU A 187 19.20 2.40 6.08
CA LEU A 187 18.14 1.52 6.60
C LEU A 187 17.63 1.92 8.00
N HIS A 188 18.52 2.42 8.87
CA HIS A 188 18.17 2.83 10.24
C HIS A 188 17.41 4.16 10.33
N HIS A 189 17.23 4.89 9.22
CA HIS A 189 16.41 6.11 9.18
C HIS A 189 14.90 5.83 9.02
N HIS A 190 14.46 4.60 9.31
CA HIS A 190 13.05 4.24 9.25
C HIS A 190 12.26 4.84 10.43
N ILE A 191 11.24 5.66 10.14
CA ILE A 191 10.37 6.27 11.17
C ILE A 191 8.98 5.66 11.21
N ARG A 192 8.43 5.35 10.03
CA ARG A 192 7.05 4.88 9.87
C ARG A 192 6.93 3.98 8.64
N PRO A 193 5.88 3.15 8.57
CA PRO A 193 5.66 2.25 7.44
C PRO A 193 5.71 3.00 6.11
N SER A 194 6.39 2.42 5.13
CA SER A 194 6.39 2.92 3.76
C SER A 194 5.00 2.74 3.14
N VAL A 195 4.66 3.62 2.21
CA VAL A 195 3.49 3.45 1.36
C VAL A 195 3.95 3.20 -0.07
N PHE A 196 3.10 2.62 -0.88
CA PHE A 196 3.39 2.31 -2.27
C PHE A 196 2.63 3.28 -3.17
N ILE A 197 3.25 3.74 -4.26
CA ILE A 197 2.57 4.54 -5.27
C ILE A 197 2.53 3.82 -6.60
N TYR A 198 1.40 3.97 -7.27
CA TYR A 198 1.12 3.42 -8.60
C TYR A 198 0.38 4.46 -9.44
N PRO A 199 0.61 4.55 -10.76
CA PRO A 199 -0.02 5.56 -11.62
C PRO A 199 -1.54 5.34 -11.71
N GLU A 200 -2.29 6.43 -11.73
CA GLU A 200 -3.75 6.45 -11.93
C GLU A 200 -4.05 7.02 -13.32
N GLU A 201 -4.19 6.15 -14.31
CA GLU A 201 -4.41 6.53 -15.72
C GLU A 201 -5.81 7.13 -15.94
N GLU A 202 -6.77 6.79 -15.08
CA GLU A 202 -8.14 7.30 -15.13
C GLU A 202 -8.21 8.82 -14.91
N ASP A 203 -7.36 9.35 -14.02
CA ASP A 203 -7.36 10.76 -13.64
C ASP A 203 -6.60 11.61 -14.69
N VAL A 204 -5.40 11.17 -15.11
CA VAL A 204 -4.55 11.89 -16.07
C VAL A 204 -3.95 10.90 -17.07
N LYS A 205 -4.40 10.97 -18.31
CA LYS A 205 -3.90 10.15 -19.42
C LYS A 205 -2.41 10.41 -19.69
N GLY A 206 -1.65 9.35 -19.90
CA GLY A 206 -0.19 9.37 -20.07
C GLY A 206 0.60 9.24 -18.76
N SER A 207 -0.08 9.16 -17.61
CA SER A 207 0.57 9.01 -16.30
C SER A 207 1.35 7.71 -16.20
N ALA A 208 0.78 6.59 -16.65
CA ALA A 208 1.41 5.28 -16.63
C ALA A 208 2.68 5.27 -17.48
N CYS A 209 2.66 5.86 -18.68
CA CYS A 209 3.82 5.90 -19.57
C CYS A 209 5.00 6.65 -18.93
N LEU A 210 4.76 7.86 -18.40
CA LEU A 210 5.81 8.65 -17.76
C LEU A 210 6.31 7.99 -16.47
N PHE A 211 5.41 7.42 -15.69
CA PHE A 211 5.73 6.70 -14.45
C PHE A 211 6.59 5.47 -14.73
N SER A 212 6.26 4.65 -15.73
CA SER A 212 7.06 3.49 -16.14
C SER A 212 8.44 3.90 -16.65
N ALA A 213 8.54 4.99 -17.41
CA ALA A 213 9.83 5.52 -17.86
C ALA A 213 10.70 5.97 -16.68
N LEU A 214 10.09 6.67 -15.71
CA LEU A 214 10.77 7.09 -14.48
C LEU A 214 11.25 5.88 -13.67
N LEU A 215 10.40 4.87 -13.51
CA LEU A 215 10.72 3.64 -12.77
C LEU A 215 11.93 2.92 -13.37
N LYS A 216 11.92 2.70 -14.69
CA LYS A 216 13.03 2.06 -15.41
C LYS A 216 14.32 2.85 -15.25
N LYS A 217 14.29 4.17 -15.47
CA LYS A 217 15.49 5.02 -15.36
C LYS A 217 16.03 5.16 -13.95
N CYS A 218 15.18 5.20 -12.93
CA CYS A 218 15.61 5.21 -11.54
C CYS A 218 16.27 3.88 -11.14
N SER A 219 15.72 2.76 -11.61
CA SER A 219 16.28 1.42 -11.38
C SER A 219 17.63 1.23 -12.08
N GLU A 220 17.73 1.54 -13.38
CA GLU A 220 18.97 1.45 -14.17
C GLU A 220 20.12 2.25 -13.55
N ARG A 221 19.83 3.43 -12.99
CA ARG A 221 20.84 4.33 -12.42
C ARG A 221 21.07 4.14 -10.93
N ASN A 222 20.36 3.21 -10.28
CA ASN A 222 20.40 2.99 -8.83
C ASN A 222 20.19 4.28 -8.01
N ILE A 223 19.17 5.07 -8.39
CA ILE A 223 18.81 6.34 -7.76
C ILE A 223 17.36 6.30 -7.26
N PHE A 224 17.07 7.08 -6.22
CA PHE A 224 15.71 7.34 -5.75
C PHE A 224 15.32 8.80 -5.99
N ALA A 225 14.02 9.05 -6.16
CA ALA A 225 13.50 10.41 -6.33
C ALA A 225 13.18 11.02 -4.96
N LEU A 226 13.81 12.13 -4.61
CA LEU A 226 13.53 12.88 -3.39
C LEU A 226 12.34 13.81 -3.65
N CYS A 227 11.26 13.61 -2.89
CA CYS A 227 10.05 14.41 -3.03
C CYS A 227 9.62 15.04 -1.70
N ARG A 228 8.92 16.16 -1.79
CA ARG A 228 8.13 16.73 -0.68
C ARG A 228 6.71 16.19 -0.79
N CYS A 229 6.28 15.44 0.23
CA CYS A 229 4.96 14.84 0.31
C CYS A 229 4.06 15.62 1.26
N ILE A 230 2.90 16.04 0.75
CA ILE A 230 1.78 16.55 1.54
C ILE A 230 0.57 15.68 1.20
N SER A 231 0.15 14.86 2.16
CA SER A 231 -0.91 13.86 1.93
C SER A 231 -2.32 14.42 1.99
N ARG A 232 -2.54 15.51 2.73
CA ARG A 232 -3.86 16.13 2.96
C ARG A 232 -3.73 17.61 3.24
N ARG A 233 -4.82 18.36 3.09
CA ARG A 233 -4.87 19.79 3.38
C ARG A 233 -4.56 20.06 4.86
N ASN A 234 -3.94 21.20 5.14
CA ASN A 234 -3.56 21.65 6.48
C ASN A 234 -2.63 20.64 7.20
N TYR A 235 -1.72 20.02 6.45
CA TYR A 235 -0.74 19.07 6.97
C TYR A 235 0.69 19.53 6.62
N PRO A 236 1.63 19.50 7.58
CA PRO A 236 3.01 19.85 7.32
C PRO A 236 3.66 18.94 6.27
N PRO A 237 4.51 19.48 5.38
CA PRO A 237 5.24 18.68 4.40
C PRO A 237 6.20 17.72 5.08
N ARG A 238 6.43 16.57 4.45
CA ARG A 238 7.52 15.65 4.82
C ARG A 238 8.35 15.28 3.62
N PHE A 239 9.67 15.15 3.81
CA PHE A 239 10.52 14.60 2.78
C PHE A 239 10.32 13.09 2.67
N VAL A 240 10.22 12.61 1.44
CA VAL A 240 10.08 11.19 1.11
C VAL A 240 11.05 10.81 0.02
N ALA A 241 11.58 9.59 0.11
CA ALA A 241 12.33 8.95 -0.94
C ALA A 241 11.39 8.01 -1.71
N LEU A 242 11.22 8.26 -3.01
CA LEU A 242 10.56 7.34 -3.93
C LEU A 242 11.60 6.34 -4.43
N VAL A 243 11.61 5.17 -3.81
CA VAL A 243 12.51 4.07 -4.15
C VAL A 243 11.89 3.23 -5.26
N PRO A 244 12.56 3.06 -6.41
CA PRO A 244 12.05 2.24 -7.51
C PRO A 244 11.96 0.77 -7.08
N GLN A 245 10.83 0.14 -7.36
CA GLN A 245 10.58 -1.27 -7.13
C GLN A 245 10.15 -1.90 -8.46
N LEU A 246 10.96 -2.83 -8.97
CA LEU A 246 10.61 -3.61 -10.16
C LEU A 246 9.68 -4.75 -9.75
N GLU A 247 8.92 -5.24 -10.74
CA GLU A 247 8.08 -6.41 -10.55
C GLU A 247 8.92 -7.66 -10.30
N ASP A 248 8.51 -8.45 -9.32
CA ASP A 248 9.07 -9.77 -9.04
C ASP A 248 7.92 -10.78 -8.90
N VAL A 249 8.04 -11.89 -9.61
CA VAL A 249 7.01 -12.94 -9.72
C VAL A 249 7.58 -14.26 -9.22
N ASP A 250 6.77 -14.97 -8.43
CA ASP A 250 7.13 -16.31 -7.93
C ASP A 250 7.09 -17.36 -9.05
N GLU A 251 7.58 -18.57 -8.75
CA GLU A 251 7.58 -19.74 -9.64
C GLU A 251 6.17 -20.08 -10.17
N GLY A 252 5.11 -19.78 -9.41
CA GLY A 252 3.70 -19.96 -9.82
C GLY A 252 3.03 -18.73 -10.45
N LYS A 253 3.83 -17.78 -10.99
CA LYS A 253 3.40 -16.50 -11.58
C LYS A 253 2.54 -15.63 -10.67
N VAL A 254 2.66 -15.82 -9.36
CA VAL A 254 2.04 -14.93 -8.37
C VAL A 254 2.98 -13.73 -8.18
N GLN A 255 2.46 -12.53 -8.37
CA GLN A 255 3.21 -11.31 -8.09
C GLN A 255 3.58 -11.25 -6.60
N ILE A 256 4.88 -11.33 -6.30
CA ILE A 256 5.42 -11.15 -4.94
C ILE A 256 5.56 -9.65 -4.66
N THR A 257 6.16 -8.95 -5.63
CA THR A 257 6.54 -7.55 -5.49
C THR A 257 5.92 -6.76 -6.64
N PRO A 258 5.03 -5.79 -6.38
CA PRO A 258 4.40 -5.00 -7.44
C PRO A 258 5.36 -3.98 -8.06
N PRO A 259 5.25 -3.67 -9.37
CA PRO A 259 6.05 -2.62 -10.00
C PRO A 259 5.57 -1.22 -9.58
N GLY A 260 6.47 -0.37 -9.09
CA GLY A 260 6.12 0.99 -8.69
C GLY A 260 7.18 1.66 -7.84
N PHE A 261 6.77 2.61 -6.99
CA PHE A 261 7.71 3.22 -6.04
C PHE A 261 7.26 3.02 -4.59
N ASN A 262 8.22 2.63 -3.75
CA ASN A 262 8.07 2.71 -2.31
C ASN A 262 8.35 4.13 -1.85
N VAL A 263 7.38 4.75 -1.21
CA VAL A 263 7.49 6.04 -0.54
C VAL A 263 8.02 5.79 0.87
N ILE A 264 9.32 6.02 1.04
CA ILE A 264 10.00 5.91 2.34
C ILE A 264 10.07 7.30 2.96
N TYR A 265 9.54 7.43 4.18
CA TYR A 265 9.53 8.70 4.90
C TYR A 265 10.89 8.97 5.54
N LEU A 266 11.45 10.14 5.23
CA LEU A 266 12.75 10.54 5.73
C LEU A 266 12.62 11.34 7.03
N PRO A 267 13.56 11.17 7.98
CA PRO A 267 13.58 11.92 9.22
C PRO A 267 13.96 13.37 9.01
N TYR A 268 13.28 14.24 9.77
CA TYR A 268 13.81 15.57 10.04
C TYR A 268 14.88 15.50 11.13
N ALA A 269 15.61 16.61 11.32
CA ALA A 269 16.60 16.70 12.38
C ALA A 269 16.01 16.39 13.76
N ASP A 270 14.76 16.81 14.00
CA ASP A 270 14.04 16.57 15.26
C ASP A 270 13.72 15.09 15.53
N ASP A 271 13.66 14.25 14.48
CA ASP A 271 13.39 12.82 14.60
C ASP A 271 14.67 12.03 14.97
N LEU A 272 15.86 12.60 14.74
CA LEU A 272 17.14 11.96 15.03
C LEU A 272 17.50 12.13 16.51
N ARG A 273 17.82 11.03 17.18
CA ARG A 273 18.22 11.02 18.59
C ARG A 273 19.72 10.82 18.71
N THR A 274 20.39 11.73 19.42
CA THR A 274 21.81 11.56 19.79
C THR A 274 21.93 10.47 20.84
N LEU A 275 22.79 9.49 20.57
CA LEU A 275 23.12 8.40 21.49
C LEU A 275 24.54 8.61 22.00
N ASP A 276 24.76 8.30 23.28
CA ASP A 276 26.10 8.22 23.89
C ASP A 276 26.44 6.74 24.12
N PRO A 277 26.99 6.04 23.10
CA PRO A 277 27.25 4.62 23.21
C PRO A 277 28.44 4.34 24.15
N PRO A 278 28.35 3.32 25.02
CA PRO A 278 29.49 2.90 25.82
C PRO A 278 30.62 2.42 24.91
N ARG A 279 31.87 2.64 25.35
CA ARG A 279 33.05 2.09 24.65
C ARG A 279 33.09 0.57 24.82
N CYS A 280 32.60 -0.15 23.82
CA CYS A 280 32.71 -1.61 23.76
C CYS A 280 33.95 -2.02 22.96
N PRO A 281 34.85 -2.87 23.52
CA PRO A 281 35.94 -3.42 22.74
C PRO A 281 35.39 -4.34 21.64
N PRO A 282 36.02 -4.37 20.45
CA PRO A 282 35.63 -5.30 19.40
C PRO A 282 35.88 -6.75 19.85
N ALA A 283 35.00 -7.67 19.42
CA ALA A 283 35.17 -9.10 19.67
C ALA A 283 36.42 -9.65 18.97
N SER A 284 37.02 -10.70 19.53
CA SER A 284 38.16 -11.37 18.89
C SER A 284 37.70 -12.18 17.66
N GLN A 285 38.61 -12.41 16.72
CA GLN A 285 38.31 -13.16 15.49
C GLN A 285 37.75 -14.57 15.79
N MET A 286 38.30 -15.23 16.81
CA MET A 286 37.83 -16.55 17.26
C MET A 286 36.38 -16.51 17.78
N GLN A 287 35.99 -15.47 18.51
CA GLN A 287 34.61 -15.29 18.99
C GLN A 287 33.65 -15.05 17.82
N VAL A 288 34.07 -14.24 16.85
CA VAL A 288 33.29 -13.96 15.63
C VAL A 288 33.08 -15.25 14.84
N ASP A 289 34.11 -16.07 14.65
CA ASP A 289 34.01 -17.30 13.88
C ASP A 289 33.14 -18.35 14.59
N LYS A 290 33.21 -18.45 15.92
CA LYS A 290 32.26 -19.28 16.70
C LYS A 290 30.83 -18.78 16.60
N MET A 291 30.60 -17.47 16.60
CA MET A 291 29.26 -16.93 16.39
C MET A 291 28.73 -17.20 14.98
N LYS A 292 29.59 -17.15 13.95
CA LYS A 292 29.20 -17.55 12.57
C LYS A 292 28.74 -18.99 12.51
N GLU A 293 29.41 -19.92 13.19
CA GLU A 293 28.97 -21.33 13.27
C GLU A 293 27.57 -21.44 13.87
N ILE A 294 27.27 -20.67 14.92
CA ILE A 294 25.95 -20.64 15.57
C ILE A 294 24.89 -20.06 14.64
N VAL A 295 25.15 -18.90 14.03
CA VAL A 295 24.24 -18.25 13.09
C VAL A 295 23.93 -19.16 11.90
N TYR A 296 24.93 -19.91 11.41
CA TYR A 296 24.73 -20.87 10.33
C TYR A 296 23.81 -22.01 10.74
N LYS A 297 23.97 -22.56 11.96
CA LYS A 297 23.10 -23.61 12.50
C LYS A 297 21.65 -23.15 12.72
N LEU A 298 21.44 -21.87 13.02
CA LEU A 298 20.11 -21.28 13.25
C LEU A 298 19.51 -20.62 12.01
N ARG A 299 20.11 -20.83 10.83
CA ARG A 299 19.63 -20.21 9.59
C ARG A 299 18.30 -20.83 9.17
N PHE A 300 17.27 -19.99 9.02
CA PHE A 300 15.99 -20.35 8.42
C PHE A 300 15.60 -19.35 7.33
N LYS A 301 14.71 -19.76 6.42
CA LYS A 301 14.19 -18.89 5.36
C LYS A 301 13.07 -18.03 5.94
N TYR A 302 13.35 -16.75 6.19
CA TYR A 302 12.34 -15.79 6.60
C TYR A 302 11.32 -15.57 5.47
N ARG A 303 10.03 -15.54 5.82
CA ARG A 303 8.94 -15.11 4.96
C ARG A 303 8.06 -14.14 5.75
N SER A 304 7.50 -13.13 5.09
CA SER A 304 6.69 -12.09 5.74
C SER A 304 5.28 -12.56 6.11
N ASP A 305 4.83 -13.69 5.55
CA ASP A 305 3.51 -14.29 5.72
C ASP A 305 3.47 -15.44 6.75
N ALA A 306 4.64 -15.83 7.26
CA ALA A 306 4.81 -16.94 8.22
C ALA A 306 4.65 -16.51 9.69
#